data_AF-A0A7Y2HT71-F1
#
_entry.id   AF-A0A7Y2HT71-F1
#
_cell.length_a   1.000
_cell.length_b   1.000
_cell.length_c   1.000
_cell.angle_alpha   90.00
_cell.angle_beta   90.00
_cell.angle_gamma   90.00
#
_symmetry.space_group_name_H-M   'P 1'
#
loop_
_entity.id
_entity.type
_entity.pdbx_description
1 polymer ?
#
loop_
_entity_poly.entity_id
_entity_poly.type
_entity_poly.pdbx_seq_one_letter_code
_entity_poly.pdbx_strand_id
1 'polypeptide(L)' 'MRELDHLLLDYLEHQYPLADDDEKQAFHAVLALADPELNSYLLQRQKPAAEPIARVIQRILSRTSP' A
#
# COMPACT_ATOMS: atom_id res chain seq x y z
N MET A 1 -10.91 0.34 -8.50
CA MET A 1 -10.64 -0.76 -9.49
C MET A 1 -10.47 -2.01 -8.65
N ARG A 2 -11.27 -3.07 -8.84
CA ARG A 2 -11.41 -4.18 -7.86
C ARG A 2 -10.10 -4.78 -7.33
N GLU A 3 -9.06 -4.88 -8.15
CA GLU A 3 -7.74 -5.42 -7.72
C GLU A 3 -7.07 -4.55 -6.65
N LEU A 4 -7.10 -3.23 -6.85
CA LEU A 4 -6.52 -2.24 -5.95
C LEU A 4 -7.28 -2.23 -4.61
N ASP A 5 -8.61 -2.25 -4.70
CA ASP A 5 -9.49 -2.36 -3.54
C ASP A 5 -9.21 -3.64 -2.74
N HIS A 6 -8.99 -4.77 -3.41
CA HIS A 6 -8.66 -6.05 -2.75
C HIS A 6 -7.31 -6.02 -2.02
N LEU A 7 -6.26 -5.48 -2.66
CA LEU A 7 -4.93 -5.34 -2.06
C LEU A 7 -4.95 -4.47 -0.80
N LEU A 8 -5.66 -3.33 -0.87
CA LEU A 8 -5.77 -2.40 0.25
C LEU A 8 -6.60 -3.00 1.39
N LEU A 9 -7.70 -3.70 1.09
CA LEU A 9 -8.53 -4.36 2.08
C LEU A 9 -7.79 -5.50 2.78
N ASP A 10 -7.07 -6.37 2.06
CA ASP A 10 -6.28 -7.45 2.68
C ASP A 10 -5.25 -6.89 3.67
N TYR A 11 -4.54 -5.84 3.25
CA TYR A 11 -3.59 -5.16 4.13
C TYR A 11 -4.28 -4.53 5.35
N LEU A 12 -5.43 -3.88 5.14
CA LEU A 12 -6.21 -3.25 6.22
C LEU A 12 -6.71 -4.27 7.24
N GLU A 13 -7.19 -5.43 6.80
CA GLU A 13 -7.78 -6.43 7.69
C GLU A 13 -6.71 -7.20 8.48
N HIS A 14 -5.55 -7.46 7.88
CA HIS A 14 -4.56 -8.33 8.49
C HIS A 14 -3.31 -7.63 9.02
N GLN A 15 -2.82 -6.59 8.33
CA GLN A 15 -1.52 -5.98 8.63
C GLN A 15 -1.67 -4.63 9.35
N TYR A 16 -2.65 -3.81 8.98
CA TYR A 16 -2.93 -2.53 9.63
C TYR A 16 -3.15 -2.61 11.15
N PRO A 17 -3.84 -3.62 11.75
CA PRO A 17 -3.93 -3.72 13.21
C PRO A 17 -2.58 -4.01 13.88
N LEU A 18 -1.66 -4.67 13.17
CA LEU A 18 -0.30 -5.00 13.63
C LEU A 18 0.72 -3.90 13.30
N ALA A 19 0.34 -2.94 12.45
CA ALA A 19 1.19 -1.84 12.01
C ALA A 19 1.41 -0.81 13.14
N ASP A 20 2.65 -0.33 13.22
CA ASP A 20 3.03 0.76 14.12
C ASP A 20 2.48 2.11 13.63
N ASP A 21 2.55 3.15 14.47
CA ASP A 21 1.94 4.46 14.14
C ASP A 21 2.54 5.06 12.85
N ASP A 22 3.86 4.93 12.66
CA ASP A 22 4.58 5.37 11.46
C ASP A 22 4.09 4.65 10.19
N GLU A 23 3.84 3.34 10.28
CA GLU A 23 3.34 2.55 9.16
C GLU A 23 1.87 2.90 8.85
N LYS A 24 1.05 3.17 9.87
CA LYS A 24 -0.33 3.65 9.69
C LYS A 24 -0.38 5.01 9.03
N GLN A 25 0.47 5.95 9.45
CA GLN A 25 0.58 7.26 8.82
C GLN A 25 1.02 7.16 7.36
N ALA A 26 2.00 6.30 7.08
CA ALA A 26 2.44 6.03 5.72
C ALA A 26 1.32 5.42 4.86
N PHE A 27 0.50 4.52 5.40
CA PHE A 27 -0.66 3.96 4.71
C PHE A 27 -1.74 5.01 4.45
N HIS A 28 -1.98 5.93 5.38
CA HIS A 28 -2.89 7.06 5.16
C HIS A 28 -2.36 7.99 4.05
N ALA A 29 -1.05 8.23 4.02
CA ALA A 29 -0.43 9.00 2.94
C ALA A 29 -0.57 8.29 1.58
N VAL A 30 -0.48 6.96 1.54
CA VAL A 30 -0.79 6.15 0.35
C VAL A 30 -2.25 6.35 -0.08
N LEU A 31 -3.21 6.22 0.83
CA LEU A 31 -4.63 6.42 0.55
C LEU A 31 -5.00 7.85 0.11
N ALA A 32 -4.17 8.84 0.46
CA ALA A 32 -4.32 10.22 0.02
C ALA A 32 -3.84 10.46 -1.43
N LEU A 33 -3.12 9.50 -2.03
CA LEU A 33 -2.71 9.57 -3.43
C LEU A 33 -3.88 9.32 -4.38
N ALA A 34 -3.75 9.79 -5.62
CA ALA A 34 -4.75 9.54 -6.65
C ALA A 34 -4.75 8.06 -7.09
N ASP A 35 -5.91 7.51 -7.45
CA ASP A 35 -6.04 6.17 -8.05
C ASP A 35 -5.01 5.83 -9.16
N PRO A 36 -4.71 6.72 -10.13
CA PRO A 36 -3.69 6.43 -11.14
C PRO A 36 -2.28 6.28 -10.55
N GLU A 37 -1.93 7.00 -9.49
CA GLU A 37 -0.66 6.85 -8.79
C GLU A 37 -0.61 5.52 -8.03
N LEU A 38 -1.67 5.21 -7.29
CA LEU A 38 -1.82 3.93 -6.59
C LEU A 38 -1.67 2.75 -7.55
N ASN A 39 -2.34 2.81 -8.70
CA ASN A 39 -2.20 1.81 -9.76
C ASN A 39 -0.76 1.69 -10.27
N SER A 40 -0.07 2.82 -10.45
CA SER A 40 1.32 2.81 -10.92
C SER A 40 2.25 2.15 -9.91
N TYR A 41 2.06 2.42 -8.61
CA TYR A 41 2.91 1.85 -7.57
C TYR A 41 2.58 0.40 -7.24
N LEU A 42 1.29 0.03 -7.12
CA LEU A 42 0.86 -1.32 -6.74
C LEU A 42 0.81 -2.28 -7.94
N LEU A 43 0.22 -1.88 -9.06
CA LEU A 43 0.06 -2.76 -10.22
C LEU A 43 1.26 -2.71 -11.16
N GLN A 44 1.80 -1.52 -11.44
CA GLN A 44 2.99 -1.37 -12.31
C GLN A 44 4.32 -1.49 -11.54
N ARG A 45 4.27 -1.71 -10.22
CA ARG A 45 5.45 -1.84 -9.35
C ARG A 45 6.41 -0.65 -9.44
N GLN A 46 5.91 0.55 -9.72
CA GLN A 46 6.73 1.74 -9.65
C GLN A 46 7.14 2.01 -8.19
N LYS A 47 8.35 2.52 -8.02
CA LYS A 47 8.88 2.85 -6.69
C LYS A 47 8.56 4.31 -6.38
N PRO A 48 7.74 4.60 -5.35
CA PRO A 48 7.50 5.98 -4.94
C PRO A 48 8.80 6.59 -4.37
N ALA A 49 8.93 7.91 -4.51
CA ALA A 49 10.11 8.64 -4.03
C ALA A 49 10.16 8.76 -2.50
N ALA A 50 9.00 8.73 -1.83
CA ALA A 50 8.92 8.79 -0.38
C ALA A 50 9.17 7.41 0.24
N GLU A 51 10.22 7.29 1.06
CA GLU A 51 10.57 6.09 1.82
C GLU A 51 9.43 5.46 2.64
N PRO A 52 8.61 6.22 3.41
CA PRO A 52 7.51 5.63 4.17
C PRO A 52 6.46 4.98 3.27
N ILE A 53 6.09 5.65 2.16
CA ILE A 53 5.15 5.14 1.16
C ILE A 53 5.73 3.89 0.49
N ALA A 54 7.01 3.91 0.13
CA ALA A 54 7.68 2.78 -0.51
C ALA A 54 7.69 1.52 0.38
N ARG A 55 7.81 1.67 1.70
CA ARG A 55 7.75 0.55 2.65
C ARG A 55 6.38 -0.07 2.71
N VAL A 56 5.33 0.74 2.87
CA VAL A 56 3.95 0.25 2.92
C VAL A 56 3.57 -0.47 1.63
N ILE A 57 3.88 0.12 0.47
CA ILE A 57 3.59 -0.48 -0.83
C ILE A 57 4.32 -1.83 -0.99
N GLN A 58 5.59 -1.92 -0.58
CA GLN A 58 6.29 -3.21 -0.58
C GLN A 58 5.67 -4.23 0.38
N ARG A 59 5.15 -3.80 1.53
CA ARG A 59 4.48 -4.68 2.49
C ARG A 59 3.18 -5.26 1.91
N ILE A 60 2.38 -4.42 1.24
CA ILE A 60 1.15 -4.81 0.55
C ILE A 60 1.48 -5.84 -0.55
N LEU A 61 2.50 -5.56 -1.37
CA LEU A 61 2.89 -6.42 -2.49
C LEU A 61 3.55 -7.74 -2.06
N SER A 62 4.29 -7.75 -0.96
CA SER A 62 4.98 -8.95 -0.47
C SER A 62 4.01 -10.01 0.03
N ARG A 63 2.77 -9.64 0.35
CA ARG A 63 1.71 -10.58 0.78
C ARG A 63 1.02 -11.29 -0.38
N THR A 64 0.94 -10.63 -1.53
CA THR A 64 0.24 -11.15 -2.72
C THR A 64 1.16 -11.98 -3.63
N SER A 65 2.45 -12.09 -3.31
CA SER A 65 3.34 -13.05 -3.95
C SER A 65 3.05 -14.46 -3.42
N PRO A 66 2.74 -15.45 -4.30
CA PRO A 66 2.55 -16.85 -3.91
C PRO A 66 3.84 -17.53 -3.43
#